data_AF-A0A9W4VW30-F1
#
_entry.id   AF-A0A9W4VW30-F1
#
_cell.length_a   1.000
_cell.length_b   1.000
_cell.length_c   1.000
_cell.angle_alpha   90.00
_cell.angle_beta   90.00
_cell.angle_gamma   90.00
#
_symmetry.space_group_name_H-M   'P 1'
#
loop_
_entity.id
_entity.type
_entity.pdbx_description
1 polymer ?
#
loop_
_entity_poly.entity_id
_entity_poly.type
_entity_poly.pdbx_seq_one_letter_code
_entity_poly.pdbx_strand_id
1 'polypeptide(L)'
;MKYTLFLIVFCLFGCATTEERSYSQVVYSENELDSPNAWIIKIDPKYPIDQFNSNTEGYIRFTAVVNENGSLENINILESVPKGVFDEYGINALEKWRFKPATKNGKPVKSTYSDKLVWQLRQ
;
A
#
# COMPACT_ATOMS: atom_id res chain seq x y z
N MET A 1 -1.26 -65.71 -32.08
CA MET A 1 -1.17 -64.87 -33.29
C MET A 1 -1.99 -63.62 -33.00
N LYS A 2 -1.53 -62.37 -33.09
CA LYS A 2 -0.33 -61.77 -33.68
C LYS A 2 -0.26 -60.36 -33.07
N TYR A 3 0.82 -60.03 -32.37
CA TYR A 3 1.13 -58.65 -31.94
C TYR A 3 1.71 -57.90 -33.13
N THR A 4 1.11 -56.77 -33.51
CA THR A 4 1.64 -55.73 -34.43
C THR A 4 0.51 -54.68 -34.50
N LEU A 5 0.65 -53.39 -34.19
CA LEU A 5 1.62 -52.38 -34.63
C LEU A 5 1.30 -51.12 -33.78
N PHE A 6 2.15 -50.66 -32.87
CA PHE A 6 3.04 -49.49 -32.97
C PHE A 6 2.42 -48.14 -33.40
N LEU A 7 2.82 -47.08 -32.67
CA LEU A 7 2.65 -45.63 -32.90
C LEU A 7 1.32 -45.08 -32.34
N ILE A 8 1.26 -44.28 -31.28
CA ILE A 8 1.94 -42.99 -31.02
C ILE A 8 1.90 -42.81 -29.50
N VAL A 9 3.02 -42.95 -28.78
CA VAL A 9 3.80 -41.83 -28.19
C VAL A 9 3.00 -40.53 -28.14
N PHE A 10 1.90 -40.51 -27.39
CA PHE A 10 1.22 -39.27 -27.04
C PHE A 10 2.03 -38.60 -25.94
N CYS A 11 3.03 -37.84 -26.38
CA CYS A 11 3.41 -36.57 -25.77
C CYS A 11 3.53 -36.63 -24.23
N LEU A 12 4.68 -37.02 -23.66
CA LEU A 12 5.80 -36.09 -23.39
C LEU A 12 5.59 -34.64 -23.89
N PHE A 13 4.45 -34.03 -23.60
CA PHE A 13 4.36 -32.59 -23.34
C PHE A 13 4.29 -32.54 -21.82
N GLY A 14 5.45 -32.51 -21.19
CA GLY A 14 6.07 -31.22 -21.02
C GLY A 14 5.47 -30.67 -19.75
N CYS A 15 6.03 -31.12 -18.63
CA CYS A 15 5.80 -30.52 -17.34
C CYS A 15 6.33 -29.08 -17.44
N ALA A 16 5.44 -28.16 -17.74
CA ALA A 16 5.63 -26.74 -17.57
C ALA A 16 4.24 -26.09 -17.60
N THR A 17 3.38 -26.51 -16.66
CA THR A 17 2.58 -25.49 -15.99
C THR A 17 3.61 -24.67 -15.20
N THR A 18 4.30 -23.78 -15.90
CA THR A 18 4.71 -22.54 -15.27
C THR A 18 3.39 -21.89 -14.97
N GLU A 19 2.93 -22.02 -13.72
CA GLU A 19 1.96 -21.08 -13.20
C GLU A 19 2.53 -19.72 -13.57
N GLU A 20 1.86 -19.02 -14.47
CA GLU A 20 1.99 -17.58 -14.54
C GLU A 20 1.61 -17.13 -13.14
N ARG A 21 2.63 -16.94 -12.30
CA ARG A 21 2.54 -16.19 -11.08
C ARG A 21 2.07 -14.83 -11.55
N SER A 22 0.75 -14.69 -11.63
CA SER A 22 0.06 -13.44 -11.84
C SER A 22 0.74 -12.51 -10.85
N TYR A 23 1.50 -11.57 -11.39
CA TYR A 23 2.19 -10.54 -10.66
C TYR A 23 1.13 -9.57 -10.14
N SER A 24 0.13 -10.08 -9.43
CA SER A 24 -0.70 -9.32 -8.53
C SER A 24 0.24 -8.87 -7.42
N GLN A 25 0.52 -7.58 -7.38
CA GLN A 25 1.45 -6.94 -6.46
C GLN A 25 1.26 -7.51 -5.04
N VAL A 26 2.21 -8.31 -4.55
CA VAL A 26 2.13 -8.88 -3.20
C VAL A 26 2.41 -7.74 -2.23
N VAL A 27 1.34 -7.15 -1.69
CA VAL A 27 1.42 -6.14 -0.63
C VAL A 27 1.43 -6.88 0.70
N TYR A 28 2.55 -6.82 1.42
CA TYR A 28 2.70 -7.50 2.69
C TYR A 28 2.06 -6.70 3.83
N SER A 29 1.43 -7.39 4.77
CA SER A 29 0.98 -6.78 6.03
C SER A 29 2.15 -6.66 7.02
N GLU A 30 2.08 -5.67 7.92
CA GLU A 30 3.18 -5.34 8.84
C GLU A 30 3.70 -6.52 9.67
N ASN A 31 2.83 -7.47 10.01
CA ASN A 31 3.15 -8.68 10.77
C ASN A 31 3.99 -9.72 10.01
N GLU A 32 4.15 -9.58 8.69
CA GLU A 32 4.92 -10.52 7.84
C GLU A 32 6.27 -9.95 7.37
N LEU A 33 6.71 -8.83 7.96
CA LEU A 33 7.91 -8.08 7.58
C LEU A 33 9.04 -8.27 8.60
N ASP A 34 10.29 -8.32 8.11
CA ASP A 34 11.48 -8.35 8.97
C ASP A 34 11.77 -6.98 9.59
N SER A 35 11.42 -5.91 8.86
CA SER A 35 11.52 -4.52 9.32
C SER A 35 10.31 -3.72 8.82
N PRO A 36 9.55 -3.08 9.73
CA PRO A 36 8.37 -2.30 9.35
C PRO A 36 8.76 -1.05 8.56
N ASN A 37 7.81 -0.53 7.80
CA ASN A 37 7.97 0.79 7.19
C ASN A 37 8.06 1.87 8.30
N ALA A 38 8.87 2.89 8.06
CA ALA A 38 9.04 4.00 8.99
C ALA A 38 9.10 5.30 8.21
N TRP A 39 8.37 6.33 8.62
CA TRP A 39 8.43 7.63 7.97
C TRP A 39 9.83 8.24 8.17
N ILE A 40 10.40 8.77 7.08
CA ILE A 40 11.66 9.54 7.07
C ILE A 40 11.31 11.02 7.01
N ILE A 41 10.34 11.39 6.16
CA ILE A 41 9.83 12.75 6.02
C ILE A 41 8.33 12.71 6.26
N LYS A 42 7.89 13.44 7.29
CA LYS A 42 6.49 13.64 7.64
C LYS A 42 6.17 15.12 7.49
N ILE A 43 5.30 15.44 6.54
CA ILE A 43 4.81 16.81 6.34
C ILE A 43 3.42 16.89 6.97
N ASP A 44 3.26 17.77 7.95
CA ASP A 44 1.95 17.98 8.56
C ASP A 44 0.97 18.53 7.51
N PRO A 45 -0.28 18.04 7.49
CA PRO A 45 -1.28 18.53 6.56
C PRO A 45 -1.60 19.99 6.85
N LYS A 46 -1.85 20.74 5.78
CA LYS A 46 -2.27 22.14 5.90
C LYS A 46 -3.65 22.19 6.56
N TYR A 47 -3.83 23.11 7.50
CA TYR A 47 -5.13 23.39 8.09
C TYR A 47 -5.94 24.29 7.12
N PRO A 48 -7.17 23.90 6.75
CA PRO A 48 -8.07 24.76 5.97
C PRO A 48 -8.39 26.08 6.71
N ILE A 49 -8.28 27.22 6.02
CA ILE A 49 -8.41 28.54 6.66
C ILE A 49 -9.81 28.75 7.28
N ASP A 50 -10.86 28.30 6.60
CA ASP A 50 -12.24 28.47 7.04
C ASP A 50 -12.50 27.68 8.33
N GLN A 51 -12.00 26.44 8.40
CA GLN A 51 -12.11 25.57 9.57
C GLN A 51 -11.27 26.07 10.74
N PHE A 52 -10.10 26.65 10.46
CA PHE A 52 -9.27 27.25 11.50
C PHE A 52 -10.01 28.41 12.17
N ASN A 53 -10.61 29.30 11.37
CA ASN A 53 -11.39 30.43 11.87
C ASN A 53 -12.65 30.00 12.63
N SER A 54 -13.28 28.89 12.23
CA SER A 54 -14.46 28.33 12.90
C SER A 54 -14.13 27.34 14.03
N ASN A 55 -12.86 27.24 14.44
CA ASN A 55 -12.36 26.29 15.45
C ASN A 55 -12.81 24.84 15.24
N THR A 56 -12.90 24.42 13.97
CA THR A 56 -13.43 23.12 13.59
C THR A 56 -12.31 22.11 13.49
N GLU A 57 -12.18 21.27 14.51
CA GLU A 57 -11.23 20.17 14.53
C GLU A 57 -11.75 18.95 13.78
N GLY A 58 -10.85 18.03 13.47
CA GLY A 58 -11.21 16.80 12.80
C GLY A 58 -10.06 15.86 12.56
N TYR A 59 -10.35 14.75 11.92
CA TYR A 59 -9.36 13.76 11.57
C TYR A 59 -9.79 12.96 10.34
N ILE A 60 -8.79 12.36 9.69
CA ILE A 60 -9.02 11.32 8.70
C ILE A 60 -8.25 10.06 9.10
N ARG A 61 -8.84 8.90 8.86
CA ARG A 61 -8.13 7.62 8.86
C ARG A 61 -7.90 7.20 7.43
N PHE A 62 -6.69 6.80 7.11
CA PHE A 62 -6.32 6.39 5.76
C PHE A 62 -5.56 5.08 5.77
N THR A 63 -5.58 4.42 4.63
CA THR A 63 -4.68 3.32 4.28
C THR A 63 -3.95 3.67 3.00
N ALA A 64 -2.70 3.25 2.89
CA ALA A 64 -1.86 3.50 1.73
C ALA A 64 -0.84 2.37 1.59
N VAL A 65 -0.25 2.25 0.41
CA VAL A 65 0.82 1.29 0.12
C VAL A 65 2.14 2.04 0.09
N VAL A 66 3.06 1.68 0.97
CA VAL A 66 4.46 2.13 0.91
C VAL A 66 5.16 1.31 -0.16
N ASN A 67 5.66 1.99 -1.19
CA ASN A 67 6.42 1.36 -2.26
C ASN A 67 7.87 1.08 -1.88
N GLU A 68 8.55 0.31 -2.74
CA GLU A 68 9.97 -0.05 -2.59
C GLU A 68 10.93 1.15 -2.63
N ASN A 69 10.49 2.27 -3.22
CA ASN A 69 11.20 3.55 -3.26
C ASN A 69 10.89 4.45 -2.04
N GLY A 70 9.96 4.05 -1.17
CA GLY A 70 9.52 4.84 -0.01
C GLY A 70 8.42 5.87 -0.27
N SER A 71 7.84 5.96 -1.47
CA SER A 71 6.65 6.78 -1.71
C SER A 71 5.37 6.07 -1.28
N LEU A 72 4.34 6.84 -0.90
CA LEU A 72 3.00 6.32 -0.70
C LEU A 72 2.25 6.26 -2.05
N GLU A 73 1.56 5.16 -2.29
CA GLU A 73 0.66 4.93 -3.42
C GLU A 73 -0.68 4.35 -2.94
N ASN A 74 -1.70 4.34 -3.80
CA ASN A 74 -3.03 3.80 -3.49
C ASN A 74 -3.59 4.33 -2.15
N ILE A 75 -3.46 5.63 -1.92
CA ILE A 75 -3.98 6.29 -0.72
C ILE A 75 -5.50 6.23 -0.77
N ASN A 76 -6.11 5.63 0.25
CA ASN A 76 -7.54 5.53 0.41
C ASN A 76 -7.97 6.03 1.80
N ILE A 77 -8.96 6.91 1.83
CA ILE A 77 -9.52 7.42 3.09
C ILE A 77 -10.58 6.42 3.56
N LEU A 78 -10.33 5.82 4.72
CA LEU A 78 -11.24 4.89 5.36
C LEU A 78 -12.35 5.63 6.12
N GLU A 79 -12.02 6.78 6.70
CA GLU A 79 -12.96 7.59 7.45
C GLU A 79 -12.49 9.05 7.47
N SER A 80 -13.45 9.97 7.47
CA SER A 80 -13.19 11.40 7.57
C SER A 80 -14.25 12.07 8.45
N VAL A 81 -13.78 12.88 9.40
CA VAL A 81 -14.62 13.62 10.34
C VAL A 81 -14.08 15.05 10.48
N PRO A 82 -14.84 16.09 10.12
CA PRO A 82 -16.10 16.07 9.37
C PRO A 82 -15.88 15.59 7.93
N LYS A 83 -16.87 14.87 7.40
CA LYS A 83 -16.77 14.20 6.09
C LYS A 83 -16.43 15.19 4.97
N GLY A 84 -15.36 14.91 4.23
CA GLY A 84 -14.98 15.65 3.02
C GLY A 84 -14.28 16.98 3.27
N VAL A 85 -14.13 17.40 4.53
CA VAL A 85 -13.54 18.71 4.87
C VAL A 85 -12.01 18.66 4.84
N PHE A 86 -11.43 17.56 5.34
CA PHE A 86 -9.99 17.40 5.51
C PHE A 86 -9.35 16.46 4.49
N ASP A 87 -10.16 15.80 3.67
CA ASP A 87 -9.76 14.71 2.77
C ASP A 87 -8.66 15.15 1.80
N GLU A 88 -8.90 16.23 1.05
CA GLU A 88 -7.96 16.76 0.06
C GLU A 88 -6.66 17.24 0.72
N TYR A 89 -6.76 17.91 1.87
CA TYR A 89 -5.60 18.42 2.60
C TYR A 89 -4.74 17.28 3.18
N GLY A 90 -5.39 16.20 3.61
CA GLY A 90 -4.72 14.98 4.05
C GLY A 90 -4.00 14.29 2.89
N ILE A 91 -4.68 14.06 1.77
CA ILE A 91 -4.09 13.41 0.59
C ILE A 91 -2.87 14.20 0.10
N ASN A 92 -3.00 15.53 -0.06
CA ASN A 92 -1.91 16.41 -0.48
C ASN A 92 -0.68 16.36 0.46
N ALA A 93 -0.89 16.08 1.74
CA ALA A 93 0.18 15.90 2.71
C ALA A 93 0.85 14.54 2.55
N LEU A 94 0.04 13.48 2.46
CA LEU A 94 0.48 12.09 2.32
C LEU A 94 1.31 11.85 1.07
N GLU A 95 0.97 12.48 -0.06
CA GLU A 95 1.76 12.40 -1.30
C GLU A 95 3.20 12.91 -1.14
N LYS A 96 3.42 13.82 -0.17
CA LYS A 96 4.73 14.39 0.12
C LYS A 96 5.49 13.62 1.19
N TRP A 97 4.86 12.65 1.84
CA TRP A 97 5.53 11.81 2.83
C TRP A 97 6.54 10.90 2.14
N ARG A 98 7.61 10.59 2.87
CA ARG A 98 8.61 9.63 2.43
C ARG A 98 8.86 8.65 3.56
N PHE A 99 8.91 7.37 3.20
CA PHE A 99 9.11 6.24 4.10
C PHE A 99 10.41 5.53 3.76
N LYS A 100 10.97 4.87 4.76
CA LYS A 100 11.88 3.76 4.54
C LYS A 100 11.03 2.57 4.07
N PRO A 101 11.33 1.98 2.90
CA PRO A 101 10.61 0.81 2.43
C PRO A 101 10.77 -0.33 3.43
N ALA A 102 9.69 -1.10 3.58
CA ALA A 102 9.75 -2.35 4.31
C ALA A 102 10.70 -3.33 3.62
N THR A 103 11.36 -4.19 4.39
CA THR A 103 12.21 -5.24 3.82
C THR A 103 11.75 -6.62 4.25
N LYS A 104 11.80 -7.57 3.31
CA LYS A 104 11.57 -8.99 3.53
C LYS A 104 12.71 -9.78 2.88
N ASN A 105 13.36 -10.66 3.65
CA ASN A 105 14.56 -11.39 3.22
C ASN A 105 15.66 -10.45 2.67
N GLY A 106 15.83 -9.28 3.28
CA GLY A 106 16.81 -8.27 2.88
C GLY A 106 16.49 -7.51 1.58
N LYS A 107 15.33 -7.74 0.95
CA LYS A 107 14.89 -7.01 -0.25
C LYS A 107 13.77 -6.02 0.09
N PRO A 108 13.74 -4.82 -0.50
CA PRO A 108 12.62 -3.90 -0.33
C PRO A 108 11.35 -4.52 -0.92
N VAL A 109 10.22 -4.35 -0.22
CA VAL A 109 8.92 -4.87 -0.63
C VAL A 109 7.83 -3.83 -0.39
N LYS A 110 6.74 -3.92 -1.17
CA LYS A 110 5.54 -3.13 -0.95
C LYS A 110 4.85 -3.56 0.35
N SER A 111 4.42 -2.59 1.15
CA SER A 111 3.74 -2.85 2.43
C SER A 111 2.55 -1.93 2.62
N THR A 112 1.50 -2.42 3.28
CA THR A 112 0.36 -1.59 3.67
C THR A 112 0.73 -0.76 4.90
N TYR A 113 0.34 0.51 4.90
CA TYR A 113 0.45 1.42 6.02
C TYR A 113 -0.91 2.05 6.28
N SER A 114 -1.32 2.14 7.55
CA SER A 114 -2.57 2.80 7.93
C SER A 114 -2.34 3.64 9.17
N ASP A 115 -2.79 4.89 9.14
CA ASP A 115 -2.66 5.80 10.28
C ASP A 115 -3.81 6.82 10.29
N LYS A 116 -3.82 7.68 11.30
CA LYS A 116 -4.77 8.75 11.52
C LYS A 116 -4.08 10.10 11.48
N LEU A 117 -4.54 10.99 10.60
CA LEU A 117 -4.16 12.41 10.60
C LEU A 117 -5.19 13.21 11.39
N VAL A 118 -4.73 14.05 12.31
CA VAL A 118 -5.58 14.86 13.18
C VAL A 118 -5.29 16.34 12.97
N TRP A 119 -6.33 17.11 12.71
CA TRP A 119 -6.32 18.57 12.74
C TRP A 119 -6.87 19.01 14.07
N GLN A 120 -5.96 19.42 14.94
CA GLN A 120 -6.26 19.97 16.26
C GLN A 120 -5.66 21.37 16.35
N LEU A 121 -6.35 22.26 17.06
CA LEU A 121 -5.83 23.58 17.37
C LEU A 121 -4.92 23.45 18.59
N ARG A 122 -3.62 23.69 18.41
CA ARG A 122 -2.70 23.77 19.55
C ARG A 122 -3.04 25.05 20.32
N GLN A 123 -3.63 24.89 21.51
CA GLN A 123 -3.76 25.96 22.51
C GLN A 123 -2.50 26.10 23.34
#